data_AF-A0A9P1JBE9-F1
#
_entry.id   AF-A0A9P1JBE9-F1
#
_cell.length_a   1.000
_cell.length_b   1.000
_cell.length_c   1.000
_cell.angle_alpha   90.00
_cell.angle_beta   90.00
_cell.angle_gamma   90.00
#
_symmetry.space_group_name_H-M   'P 1'
#
loop_
_entity.id
_entity.type
_entity.pdbx_description
1 polymer ?
#
loop_
_entity_poly.entity_id
_entity_poly.type
_entity_poly.pdbx_seq_one_letter_code
_entity_poly.pdbx_strand_id
1 'polypeptide(L)'
;MFSVVKIRVVPFILLLAFVFSFLLNWPVLLHFYDILSNLEHFKVGFVISIPFLLVAALNFVFMPFSIRYLMKPFFAFLFVMGSIASYTMMKYRVLFDGDMIQNIFETNQSEAYAYVNLSIIMWVLFTGVLPAILIFFVKIEYASTWYKGIAQRALSMLASLAIVGVIAALYYQDYASIGRNNQTLNREIVPANFMYSTSKYLYRRYMAEPVPFTTLGDDATRVAKEDKPTLMFLVVGETARGKNFSMNGYEKETNAFTSKIEDVISFNDVRSCGTATAVSVPCMFSNMGRKEFDDNRARNSEGLLREFR
;
A
#
# COMPACT_ATOMS: atom_id res chain seq x y z
N MET A 1 17.90 -2.97 33.34
CA MET A 1 17.52 -3.38 34.71
C MET A 1 16.12 -2.86 35.06
N PHE A 2 15.10 -3.06 34.20
CA PHE A 2 13.69 -2.84 34.56
C PHE A 2 12.83 -3.70 33.62
N SER A 3 12.66 -4.98 33.96
CA SER A 3 11.65 -5.81 33.28
C SER A 3 10.53 -6.06 34.26
N VAL A 4 9.39 -5.41 34.02
CA VAL A 4 8.24 -5.41 34.94
C VAL A 4 7.37 -6.65 34.74
N VAL A 5 7.36 -7.23 33.54
CA VAL A 5 6.45 -8.34 33.18
C VAL A 5 7.23 -9.49 32.55
N LYS A 6 6.99 -10.71 33.04
CA LYS A 6 7.52 -11.96 32.48
C LYS A 6 6.41 -12.67 31.70
N ILE A 7 6.65 -12.97 30.43
CA ILE A 7 5.66 -13.63 29.56
C ILE A 7 6.38 -14.69 28.71
N ARG A 8 5.75 -15.86 28.55
CA ARG A 8 6.23 -16.90 27.62
C ARG A 8 6.06 -16.46 26.16
N VAL A 9 6.91 -16.98 25.27
CA VAL A 9 6.91 -16.59 23.84
C VAL A 9 5.53 -16.72 23.16
N VAL A 10 4.82 -17.84 23.32
CA VAL A 10 3.56 -18.10 22.62
C VAL A 10 2.44 -17.14 23.05
N PRO A 11 2.12 -16.98 24.36
CA PRO A 11 1.17 -15.96 24.81
C PRO A 11 1.55 -14.54 24.41
N PHE A 12 2.84 -14.23 24.35
CA PHE A 12 3.32 -12.91 23.93
C PHE A 12 3.07 -12.65 22.43
N ILE A 13 3.32 -13.64 21.55
CA ILE A 13 2.97 -13.53 20.12
C ILE A 13 1.44 -13.39 19.94
N LEU A 14 0.65 -14.14 20.70
CA LEU A 14 -0.81 -14.02 20.65
C LEU A 14 -1.28 -12.63 21.07
N LEU A 15 -0.67 -12.05 22.11
CA LEU A 15 -0.93 -10.68 22.53
C LEU A 15 -0.56 -9.68 21.42
N LEU A 16 0.58 -9.85 20.76
CA LEU A 16 0.96 -9.02 19.62
C LEU A 16 -0.04 -9.13 18.48
N ALA A 17 -0.46 -10.34 18.11
CA ALA A 17 -1.47 -10.56 17.08
C ALA A 17 -2.80 -9.87 17.45
N PHE A 18 -3.22 -9.97 18.70
CA PHE A 18 -4.41 -9.26 19.20
C PHE A 18 -4.27 -7.74 19.06
N VAL A 19 -3.16 -7.17 19.54
CA VAL A 19 -2.92 -5.72 19.44
C VAL A 19 -2.87 -5.28 17.98
N PHE A 20 -2.17 -5.99 17.10
CA PHE A 20 -2.12 -5.64 15.68
C PHE A 20 -3.50 -5.73 15.02
N SER A 21 -4.30 -6.75 15.33
CA SER A 21 -5.66 -6.91 14.78
C SER A 21 -6.60 -5.77 15.16
N PHE A 22 -6.58 -5.34 16.43
CA PHE A 22 -7.55 -4.35 16.91
C PHE A 22 -7.05 -2.90 16.86
N LEU A 23 -5.75 -2.68 17.06
CA LEU A 23 -5.17 -1.34 17.07
C LEU A 23 -4.77 -0.89 15.66
N LEU A 24 -3.94 -1.68 14.97
CA LEU A 24 -3.34 -1.27 13.69
C LEU A 24 -4.24 -1.60 12.50
N ASN A 25 -4.99 -2.70 12.57
CA ASN A 25 -5.96 -3.10 11.56
C ASN A 25 -7.37 -2.56 11.83
N TRP A 26 -7.52 -1.58 12.72
CA TRP A 26 -8.78 -0.85 12.88
C TRP A 26 -9.39 -0.33 11.56
N PRO A 27 -8.61 0.19 10.57
CA PRO A 27 -9.17 0.65 9.30
C PRO A 27 -9.85 -0.47 8.52
N VAL A 28 -9.24 -1.66 8.50
CA VAL A 28 -9.76 -2.85 7.83
C VAL A 28 -11.07 -3.29 8.49
N LEU A 29 -11.09 -3.34 9.83
CA LEU A 29 -12.29 -3.72 10.57
C LEU A 29 -13.46 -2.75 10.32
N LEU A 30 -13.18 -1.45 10.27
CA LEU A 30 -14.19 -0.45 9.91
C LEU A 30 -14.67 -0.60 8.47
N HIS A 31 -13.78 -0.90 7.53
CA HIS A 31 -14.15 -1.12 6.13
C HIS A 31 -15.02 -2.37 5.96
N PHE A 32 -14.68 -3.47 6.65
CA PHE A 32 -15.55 -4.64 6.73
C PHE A 32 -16.92 -4.31 7.31
N TYR A 33 -16.97 -3.51 8.38
CA TYR A 33 -18.23 -3.07 8.96
C TYR A 33 -19.07 -2.24 7.99
N ASP A 34 -18.45 -1.29 7.27
CA ASP A 34 -19.12 -0.46 6.26
C ASP A 34 -19.71 -1.32 5.14
N ILE A 35 -18.94 -2.27 4.60
CA ILE A 35 -19.43 -3.22 3.58
C ILE A 35 -20.64 -4.00 4.12
N LEU A 36 -20.54 -4.52 5.34
CA LEU A 36 -21.58 -5.33 5.96
C LEU A 36 -22.85 -4.55 6.27
N SER A 37 -22.73 -3.29 6.72
CA SER A 37 -23.87 -2.43 7.03
C SER A 37 -24.69 -2.04 5.80
N ASN A 38 -24.10 -2.14 4.61
CA ASN A 38 -24.76 -1.89 3.34
C ASN A 38 -25.42 -3.15 2.74
N LEU A 39 -25.28 -4.32 3.36
CA LEU A 39 -25.95 -5.55 2.95
C LEU A 39 -27.31 -5.67 3.65
N GLU A 40 -28.35 -5.99 2.88
CA GLU A 40 -29.70 -6.18 3.44
C GLU A 40 -29.76 -7.33 4.46
N HIS A 41 -28.96 -8.38 4.24
CA HIS A 41 -28.93 -9.57 5.09
C HIS A 41 -27.49 -10.02 5.31
N PHE A 42 -27.06 -10.12 6.58
CA PHE A 42 -25.78 -10.71 6.96
C PHE A 42 -25.91 -11.56 8.22
N LYS A 43 -25.05 -12.57 8.35
CA LYS A 43 -25.03 -13.44 9.54
C LYS A 43 -24.23 -12.77 10.64
N VAL A 44 -24.80 -12.59 11.83
CA VAL A 44 -24.08 -12.01 12.99
C VAL A 44 -22.82 -12.81 13.32
N GLY A 45 -22.88 -14.14 13.23
CA GLY A 45 -21.71 -15.01 13.45
C GLY A 45 -20.57 -14.76 12.46
N PHE A 46 -20.87 -14.33 11.23
CA PHE A 46 -19.84 -13.95 10.26
C PHE A 46 -19.10 -12.68 10.70
N VAL A 47 -19.83 -11.65 11.15
CA VAL A 47 -19.24 -10.39 11.64
C VAL A 47 -18.31 -10.64 12.82
N ILE A 48 -18.79 -11.44 13.78
CA ILE A 48 -18.00 -11.82 14.95
C ILE A 48 -16.75 -12.60 14.54
N SER A 49 -16.82 -13.41 13.47
CA SER A 49 -15.68 -14.21 13.02
C SER A 49 -14.51 -13.38 12.48
N ILE A 50 -14.73 -12.16 11.98
CA ILE A 50 -13.70 -11.35 11.28
C ILE A 50 -12.52 -11.01 12.19
N PRO A 51 -12.71 -10.43 13.40
CA PRO A 51 -11.58 -10.19 14.30
C PRO A 51 -10.85 -11.47 14.72
N PHE A 52 -11.58 -12.57 14.95
CA PHE A 52 -10.95 -13.85 15.31
C PHE A 52 -10.11 -14.43 14.17
N LEU A 53 -10.61 -14.33 12.93
CA LEU A 53 -9.87 -14.72 11.74
C LEU A 53 -8.58 -13.92 11.63
N LEU A 54 -8.65 -12.60 11.83
CA LEU A 54 -7.49 -11.72 11.72
C LEU A 54 -6.46 -12.02 12.82
N VAL A 55 -6.88 -12.20 14.08
CA VAL A 55 -5.98 -12.60 15.18
C VAL A 55 -5.34 -13.95 14.90
N ALA A 56 -6.10 -14.95 14.44
CA ALA A 56 -5.58 -16.28 14.13
C ALA A 56 -4.56 -16.23 12.98
N ALA A 57 -4.88 -15.51 11.91
CA ALA A 57 -4.00 -15.33 10.75
C ALA A 57 -2.70 -14.61 11.13
N LEU A 58 -2.79 -13.50 11.87
CA LEU A 58 -1.60 -12.76 12.33
C LEU A 58 -0.77 -13.60 13.32
N ASN A 59 -1.39 -14.32 14.25
CA ASN A 59 -0.67 -15.21 15.16
C ASN A 59 0.13 -16.28 14.39
N PHE A 60 -0.48 -16.89 13.37
CA PHE A 60 0.19 -17.85 12.49
C PHE A 60 1.41 -17.22 11.79
N VAL A 61 1.24 -16.04 11.19
CA VAL A 61 2.31 -15.34 10.44
C VAL A 61 3.41 -14.79 11.36
N PHE A 62 3.08 -14.39 12.58
CA PHE A 62 4.03 -13.84 13.55
C PHE A 62 4.90 -14.90 14.23
N MET A 63 4.40 -16.13 14.36
CA MET A 63 5.08 -17.21 15.08
C MET A 63 6.49 -17.54 14.56
N PRO A 64 6.76 -17.62 13.24
CA PRO A 64 8.11 -17.83 12.70
C PRO A 64 9.13 -16.77 13.11
N PHE A 65 8.67 -15.53 13.32
CA PHE A 65 9.52 -14.39 13.71
C PHE A 65 9.83 -14.35 15.22
N SER A 66 9.46 -15.39 15.97
CA SER A 66 9.68 -15.52 17.42
C SER A 66 11.14 -15.84 17.83
N ILE A 67 12.13 -15.52 16.99
CA ILE A 67 13.57 -15.79 17.22
C ILE A 67 14.13 -14.80 18.24
N ARG A 68 14.95 -15.27 19.19
CA ARG A 68 15.39 -14.51 20.39
C ARG A 68 15.91 -13.10 20.11
N TYR A 69 16.78 -12.94 19.12
CA TYR A 69 17.41 -11.67 18.80
C TYR A 69 16.61 -10.82 17.81
N LEU A 70 15.77 -11.45 16.98
CA LEU A 70 14.98 -10.77 15.95
C LEU A 70 13.66 -10.21 16.49
N MET A 71 13.04 -10.90 17.45
CA MET A 71 11.67 -10.65 17.91
C MET A 71 11.40 -9.19 18.27
N LYS A 72 12.15 -8.65 19.23
CA LYS A 72 11.93 -7.30 19.75
C LYS A 72 12.13 -6.22 18.69
N PRO A 73 13.30 -6.13 18.00
CA PRO A 73 13.50 -5.09 16.99
C PRO A 73 12.54 -5.23 15.80
N PHE A 74 12.21 -6.46 15.39
CA PHE A 74 11.27 -6.70 14.29
C PHE A 74 9.87 -6.19 14.62
N PHE A 75 9.28 -6.58 15.75
CA PHE A 75 7.94 -6.11 16.11
C PHE A 75 7.90 -4.63 16.47
N ALA A 76 8.99 -4.06 17.03
CA ALA A 76 9.10 -2.62 17.24
C ALA A 76 9.05 -1.85 15.91
N PHE A 77 9.79 -2.31 14.89
CA PHE A 77 9.72 -1.76 13.53
C PHE A 77 8.30 -1.89 12.95
N LEU A 78 7.68 -3.06 13.07
CA LEU A 78 6.32 -3.29 12.57
C LEU A 78 5.27 -2.41 13.24
N PHE A 79 5.43 -2.10 14.54
CA PHE A 79 4.52 -1.18 15.23
C PHE A 79 4.61 0.23 14.67
N VAL A 80 5.83 0.76 14.48
CA VAL A 80 6.02 2.12 13.96
C VAL A 80 5.52 2.22 12.53
N MET A 81 5.96 1.32 11.64
CA MET A 81 5.53 1.31 10.24
C MET A 81 4.04 1.01 10.09
N GLY A 82 3.53 0.05 10.86
CA GLY A 82 2.11 -0.29 10.87
C GLY A 82 1.23 0.83 11.39
N SER A 83 1.71 1.63 12.35
CA SER A 83 1.00 2.81 12.85
C SER A 83 0.91 3.91 11.79
N ILE A 84 2.01 4.19 11.06
CA ILE A 84 2.01 5.12 9.94
C ILE A 84 1.00 4.65 8.87
N ALA A 85 1.10 3.38 8.47
CA ALA A 85 0.20 2.80 7.47
C ALA A 85 -1.28 2.85 7.90
N SER A 86 -1.55 2.53 9.16
CA SER A 86 -2.88 2.59 9.75
C SER A 86 -3.45 4.02 9.73
N TYR A 87 -2.66 5.02 10.12
CA TYR A 87 -3.08 6.42 10.07
C TYR A 87 -3.39 6.89 8.66
N THR A 88 -2.51 6.60 7.70
CA THR A 88 -2.69 7.05 6.32
C THR A 88 -3.90 6.37 5.66
N MET A 89 -4.19 5.12 6.02
CA MET A 89 -5.42 4.44 5.62
C MET A 89 -6.66 5.10 6.23
N MET A 90 -6.65 5.42 7.53
CA MET A 90 -7.78 6.08 8.19
C MET A 90 -8.05 7.47 7.62
N LYS A 91 -7.00 8.29 7.50
CA LYS A 91 -7.13 9.73 7.24
C LYS A 91 -7.17 10.05 5.74
N TYR A 92 -6.32 9.38 4.96
CA TYR A 92 -6.11 9.69 3.54
C TYR A 92 -6.62 8.59 2.60
N ARG A 93 -7.13 7.47 3.14
CA ARG A 93 -7.62 6.31 2.35
C ARG A 93 -6.56 5.77 1.39
N VAL A 94 -5.29 5.86 1.80
CA VAL A 94 -4.14 5.35 1.04
C VAL A 94 -4.14 3.83 1.06
N LEU A 95 -4.00 3.18 -0.10
CA LEU A 95 -3.78 1.73 -0.21
C LEU A 95 -2.29 1.44 -0.43
N PHE A 96 -1.73 0.47 0.30
CA PHE A 96 -0.31 0.11 0.21
C PHE A 96 -0.06 -0.97 -0.84
N ASP A 97 -0.12 -0.59 -2.11
CA ASP A 97 0.28 -1.43 -3.24
C ASP A 97 1.70 -1.10 -3.77
N GLY A 98 2.09 -1.74 -4.86
CA GLY A 98 3.40 -1.54 -5.47
C GLY A 98 3.63 -0.08 -5.91
N ASP A 99 2.60 0.57 -6.44
CA ASP A 99 2.67 1.95 -6.93
C ASP A 99 2.85 2.92 -5.76
N MET A 100 2.15 2.69 -4.63
CA MET A 100 2.35 3.49 -3.42
C MET A 100 3.77 3.32 -2.85
N ILE A 101 4.33 2.11 -2.88
CA ILE A 101 5.73 1.91 -2.49
C ILE A 101 6.67 2.66 -3.44
N GLN A 102 6.45 2.57 -4.76
CA GLN A 102 7.24 3.33 -5.73
C GLN A 102 7.17 4.84 -5.46
N ASN A 103 5.98 5.38 -5.20
CA ASN A 103 5.82 6.79 -4.82
C ASN A 103 6.65 7.14 -3.58
N ILE A 104 6.63 6.31 -2.53
CA ILE A 104 7.42 6.54 -1.31
C ILE A 104 8.94 6.52 -1.62
N PHE A 105 9.41 5.65 -2.51
CA PHE A 105 10.81 5.57 -2.88
C PHE A 105 11.27 6.70 -3.82
N GLU A 106 10.38 7.24 -4.65
CA GLU A 106 10.67 8.31 -5.63
C GLU A 106 10.32 9.72 -5.12
N THR A 107 9.62 9.83 -4.00
CA THR A 107 9.21 11.13 -3.42
C THR A 107 10.42 11.95 -2.95
N ASN A 108 10.24 13.27 -2.91
CA ASN A 108 11.23 14.19 -2.35
C ASN A 108 10.87 14.60 -0.92
N GLN A 109 11.81 15.23 -0.21
CA GLN A 109 11.61 15.63 1.20
C GLN A 109 10.46 16.61 1.38
N SER A 110 10.33 17.61 0.48
CA SER A 110 9.29 18.63 0.58
C SER A 110 7.88 18.04 0.43
N GLU A 111 7.71 17.09 -0.48
CA GLU A 111 6.46 16.34 -0.67
C GLU A 111 6.14 15.49 0.55
N ALA A 112 7.12 14.77 1.10
CA ALA A 112 6.94 13.96 2.30
C ALA A 112 6.55 14.81 3.53
N TYR A 113 7.21 15.95 3.75
CA TYR A 113 6.93 16.82 4.89
C TYR A 113 5.55 17.47 4.83
N ALA A 114 4.96 17.63 3.64
CA ALA A 114 3.60 18.15 3.50
C ALA A 114 2.53 17.27 4.18
N TYR A 115 2.81 15.98 4.39
CA TYR A 115 1.92 15.05 5.11
C TYR A 115 2.12 15.08 6.63
N VAL A 116 3.21 15.67 7.14
CA VAL A 116 3.53 15.70 8.57
C VAL A 116 2.73 16.79 9.26
N ASN A 117 1.94 16.40 10.24
CA ASN A 117 1.16 17.30 11.08
C ASN A 117 1.06 16.73 12.51
N LEU A 118 0.55 17.52 13.46
CA LEU A 118 0.45 17.09 14.85
C LEU A 118 -0.41 15.83 15.04
N SER A 119 -1.44 15.62 14.22
CA SER A 119 -2.33 14.46 14.33
C SER A 119 -1.62 13.15 13.98
N ILE A 120 -0.83 13.10 12.89
CA ILE A 120 -0.05 11.90 12.56
C ILE A 120 1.04 11.64 13.60
N ILE A 121 1.70 12.70 14.10
CA ILE A 121 2.75 12.57 15.14
C ILE A 121 2.16 11.94 16.41
N MET A 122 1.03 12.46 16.89
CA MET A 122 0.36 11.94 18.09
C MET A 122 -0.11 10.50 17.88
N TRP A 123 -0.69 10.19 16.72
CA TRP A 123 -1.11 8.83 16.40
C TRP A 123 0.05 7.85 16.41
N VAL A 124 1.16 8.18 15.75
CA VAL A 124 2.37 7.34 15.67
C VAL A 124 3.01 7.18 17.04
N LEU A 125 3.01 8.24 17.86
CA LEU A 125 3.53 8.18 19.21
C LEU A 125 2.76 7.16 20.07
N PHE A 126 1.42 7.21 20.08
CA PHE A 126 0.60 6.36 20.94
C PHE A 126 0.38 4.95 20.42
N THR A 127 0.24 4.77 19.10
CA THR A 127 -0.10 3.47 18.51
C THR A 127 1.10 2.73 17.92
N GLY A 128 2.22 3.41 17.71
CA GLY A 128 3.47 2.83 17.19
C GLY A 128 4.60 2.86 18.20
N VAL A 129 5.11 4.05 18.54
CA VAL A 129 6.32 4.24 19.35
C VAL A 129 6.14 3.74 20.78
N LEU A 130 5.04 4.09 21.45
CA LEU A 130 4.77 3.66 22.82
C LEU A 130 4.67 2.12 22.93
N PRO A 131 3.86 1.41 22.11
CA PRO A 131 3.87 -0.05 22.07
C PRO A 131 5.23 -0.67 21.72
N ALA A 132 5.97 -0.06 20.78
CA ALA A 132 7.31 -0.51 20.41
C ALA A 132 8.29 -0.45 21.59
N ILE A 133 8.26 0.63 22.37
CA ILE A 133 9.07 0.78 23.58
C ILE A 133 8.64 -0.23 24.66
N LEU A 134 7.33 -0.44 24.84
CA LEU A 134 6.79 -1.40 25.83
C LEU A 134 7.30 -2.84 25.60
N ILE A 135 7.50 -3.26 24.35
CA ILE A 135 8.09 -4.57 24.02
C ILE A 135 9.48 -4.75 24.66
N PHE A 136 10.29 -3.69 24.75
CA PHE A 136 11.63 -3.78 25.33
C PHE A 136 11.60 -4.01 26.83
N PHE A 137 10.56 -3.54 27.54
CA PHE A 137 10.37 -3.75 28.97
C PHE A 137 9.84 -5.15 29.34
N VAL A 138 9.32 -5.92 28.39
CA VAL A 138 8.85 -7.30 28.64
C VAL A 138 10.02 -8.28 28.65
N LYS A 139 10.12 -9.13 29.69
CA LYS A 139 11.06 -10.25 29.73
C LYS A 139 10.41 -11.49 29.11
N ILE A 140 10.89 -11.85 27.92
CA ILE A 140 10.38 -12.99 27.16
C ILE A 140 11.06 -14.27 27.66
N GLU A 141 10.27 -15.21 28.17
CA GLU A 141 10.73 -16.52 28.62
C GLU A 141 10.65 -17.54 27.49
N TYR A 142 11.81 -18.06 27.09
CA TYR A 142 11.96 -19.11 26.09
C TYR A 142 11.98 -20.48 26.79
N ALA A 143 11.48 -21.51 26.10
CA ALA A 143 11.52 -22.87 26.62
C ALA A 143 12.97 -23.33 26.88
N SER A 144 13.20 -24.05 27.98
CA SER A 144 14.51 -24.56 28.36
C SER A 144 15.07 -25.59 27.38
N THR A 145 14.19 -26.33 26.70
CA THR A 145 14.55 -27.33 25.67
C THR A 145 14.09 -26.85 24.30
N TRP A 146 14.98 -26.87 23.31
CA TRP A 146 14.70 -26.32 21.97
C TRP A 146 13.55 -27.06 21.25
N TYR A 147 13.50 -28.40 21.30
CA TYR A 147 12.42 -29.19 20.72
C TYR A 147 11.05 -28.86 21.35
N LYS A 148 10.99 -28.67 22.67
CA LYS A 148 9.75 -28.25 23.36
C LYS A 148 9.31 -26.85 22.91
N GLY A 149 10.27 -25.95 22.68
CA GLY A 149 10.00 -24.61 22.14
C GLY A 149 9.43 -24.66 20.72
N ILE A 150 9.99 -25.50 19.83
CA ILE A 150 9.46 -25.70 18.48
C ILE A 150 8.08 -26.35 18.53
N ALA A 151 7.87 -27.38 19.34
CA ALA A 151 6.59 -28.05 19.48
C ALA A 151 5.48 -27.09 19.97
N GLN A 152 5.77 -26.22 20.93
CA GLN A 152 4.81 -25.20 21.40
C GLN A 152 4.44 -24.20 20.31
N ARG A 153 5.41 -23.77 19.50
CA ARG A 153 5.18 -22.86 18.35
C ARG A 153 4.34 -23.54 17.28
N ALA A 154 4.71 -24.76 16.91
CA ALA A 154 3.98 -25.58 15.94
C ALA A 154 2.54 -25.83 16.41
N LEU A 155 2.33 -26.18 17.68
CA LEU A 155 1.00 -26.35 18.24
C LEU A 155 0.16 -25.06 18.17
N SER A 156 0.76 -23.90 18.47
CA SER A 156 0.06 -22.62 18.34
C SER A 156 -0.29 -22.29 16.89
N MET A 157 0.60 -22.58 15.93
CA MET A 157 0.32 -22.41 14.50
C MET A 157 -0.78 -23.35 14.03
N LEU A 158 -0.77 -24.62 14.46
CA LEU A 158 -1.82 -25.59 14.16
C LEU A 158 -3.16 -25.16 14.76
N ALA A 159 -3.18 -24.64 15.99
CA ALA A 159 -4.39 -24.11 16.60
C ALA A 159 -4.94 -22.90 15.82
N SER A 160 -4.08 -21.97 15.40
CA SER A 160 -4.47 -20.85 14.53
C SER A 160 -5.04 -21.34 13.19
N LEU A 161 -4.41 -22.33 12.57
CA LEU A 161 -4.87 -22.90 11.31
C LEU A 161 -6.21 -23.63 11.48
N ALA A 162 -6.41 -24.34 12.59
CA ALA A 162 -7.68 -24.97 12.92
C ALA A 162 -8.80 -23.94 13.08
N ILE A 163 -8.55 -22.82 13.77
CA ILE A 163 -9.52 -21.72 13.91
C ILE A 163 -9.87 -21.14 12.53
N VAL A 164 -8.86 -20.85 11.70
CA VAL A 164 -9.07 -20.38 10.32
C VAL A 164 -9.88 -21.40 9.51
N GLY A 165 -9.58 -22.69 9.64
CA GLY A 165 -10.28 -23.78 8.97
C GLY A 165 -11.74 -23.91 9.39
N VAL A 166 -12.05 -23.77 10.68
CA VAL A 166 -13.43 -23.76 11.20
C VAL A 166 -14.20 -22.55 10.67
N ILE A 167 -13.60 -21.35 10.73
CA ILE A 167 -14.23 -20.13 10.20
C ILE A 167 -14.48 -20.27 8.69
N ALA A 168 -13.51 -20.79 7.94
CA ALA A 168 -13.65 -21.04 6.51
C ALA A 168 -14.77 -22.06 6.24
N ALA A 169 -14.82 -23.18 6.96
CA ALA A 169 -15.87 -24.18 6.78
C ALA A 169 -17.28 -23.61 6.99
N LEU A 170 -17.45 -22.66 7.92
CA LEU A 170 -18.75 -22.05 8.24
C LEU A 170 -19.11 -20.86 7.32
N TYR A 171 -18.12 -20.08 6.87
CA TYR A 171 -18.34 -18.78 6.22
C TYR A 171 -17.56 -18.55 4.92
N TYR A 172 -17.03 -19.59 4.27
CA TYR A 172 -16.22 -19.46 3.06
C TYR A 172 -16.91 -18.67 1.94
N GLN A 173 -18.20 -18.91 1.69
CA GLN A 173 -18.94 -18.21 0.63
C GLN A 173 -19.05 -16.70 0.89
N ASP A 174 -19.26 -16.31 2.16
CA ASP A 174 -19.36 -14.91 2.58
C ASP A 174 -18.00 -14.20 2.37
N TYR A 175 -16.91 -14.80 2.84
CA TYR A 175 -15.54 -14.28 2.60
C TYR A 175 -15.18 -14.23 1.11
N ALA A 176 -15.51 -15.26 0.34
CA ALA A 176 -15.21 -15.33 -1.10
C ALA A 176 -16.02 -14.30 -1.91
N SER A 177 -17.25 -13.99 -1.49
CA SER A 177 -18.05 -12.92 -2.11
C SER A 177 -17.43 -11.55 -1.83
N ILE A 178 -17.16 -11.23 -0.57
CA ILE A 178 -16.57 -9.95 -0.17
C ILE A 178 -15.20 -9.75 -0.82
N GLY A 179 -14.35 -10.78 -0.82
CA GLY A 179 -13.02 -10.69 -1.42
C GLY A 179 -13.04 -10.49 -2.95
N ARG A 180 -14.02 -11.06 -3.66
CA ARG A 180 -14.17 -10.84 -5.11
C ARG A 180 -14.69 -9.45 -5.44
N ASN A 181 -15.60 -8.92 -4.63
CA ASN A 181 -16.19 -7.60 -4.84
C ASN A 181 -15.29 -6.46 -4.33
N ASN A 182 -14.39 -6.75 -3.38
CA ASN A 182 -13.51 -5.77 -2.74
C ASN A 182 -12.06 -6.25 -2.78
N GLN A 183 -11.50 -6.34 -3.99
CA GLN A 183 -10.14 -6.85 -4.22
C GLN A 183 -9.04 -6.00 -3.57
N THR A 184 -9.37 -4.81 -3.06
CA THR A 184 -8.43 -3.92 -2.35
C THR A 184 -8.23 -4.31 -0.89
N LEU A 185 -9.14 -5.07 -0.27
CA LEU A 185 -9.09 -5.38 1.16
C LEU A 185 -7.79 -6.08 1.59
N ASN A 186 -7.23 -6.94 0.73
CA ASN A 186 -5.97 -7.61 1.02
C ASN A 186 -4.77 -6.65 1.10
N ARG A 187 -4.85 -5.47 0.47
CA ARG A 187 -3.83 -4.39 0.50
C ARG A 187 -3.99 -3.46 1.70
N GLU A 188 -5.00 -3.68 2.54
CA GLU A 188 -5.26 -2.88 3.74
C GLU A 188 -4.74 -3.56 5.02
N ILE A 189 -4.47 -4.87 4.99
CA ILE A 189 -4.08 -5.65 6.17
C ILE A 189 -2.65 -5.30 6.61
N VAL A 190 -2.51 -4.75 7.82
CA VAL A 190 -1.24 -4.40 8.45
C VAL A 190 -0.71 -5.58 9.26
N PRO A 191 0.60 -5.92 9.19
CA PRO A 191 1.65 -5.29 8.39
C PRO A 191 1.87 -5.95 7.01
N ALA A 192 1.01 -6.90 6.63
CA ALA A 192 1.19 -7.70 5.42
C ALA A 192 1.26 -6.83 4.15
N ASN A 193 0.48 -5.75 4.10
CA ASN A 193 0.38 -4.82 2.98
C ASN A 193 1.74 -4.22 2.58
N PHE A 194 2.36 -3.42 3.46
CA PHE A 194 3.62 -2.76 3.15
C PHE A 194 4.77 -3.76 3.07
N MET A 195 4.75 -4.85 3.85
CA MET A 195 5.79 -5.88 3.81
C MET A 195 5.82 -6.58 2.44
N TYR A 196 4.66 -7.03 1.95
CA TYR A 196 4.55 -7.70 0.66
C TYR A 196 4.86 -6.75 -0.49
N SER A 197 4.26 -5.56 -0.50
CA SER A 197 4.45 -4.57 -1.56
C SER A 197 5.90 -4.08 -1.65
N THR A 198 6.55 -3.85 -0.50
CA THR A 198 7.98 -3.47 -0.46
C THR A 198 8.87 -4.60 -0.95
N SER A 199 8.65 -5.84 -0.48
CA SER A 199 9.45 -6.99 -0.91
C SER A 199 9.32 -7.23 -2.42
N LYS A 200 8.11 -7.12 -2.95
CA LYS A 200 7.82 -7.23 -4.38
C LYS A 200 8.49 -6.13 -5.20
N TYR A 201 8.45 -4.88 -4.72
CA TYR A 201 9.11 -3.73 -5.36
C TYR A 201 10.63 -3.93 -5.41
N LEU A 202 11.26 -4.26 -4.27
CA LEU A 202 12.71 -4.48 -4.20
C LEU A 202 13.15 -5.64 -5.10
N TYR A 203 12.39 -6.74 -5.13
CA TYR A 203 12.67 -7.85 -6.02
C TYR A 203 12.64 -7.43 -7.48
N ARG A 204 11.58 -6.72 -7.91
CA ARG A 204 11.46 -6.24 -9.30
C ARG A 204 12.53 -5.24 -9.68
N ARG A 205 12.96 -4.39 -8.75
CA ARG A 205 13.92 -3.32 -9.03
C ARG A 205 15.37 -3.79 -9.07
N TYR A 206 15.74 -4.75 -8.22
CA TYR A 206 17.14 -5.13 -7.98
C TYR A 206 17.47 -6.60 -8.29
N MET A 207 16.49 -7.50 -8.31
CA MET A 207 16.72 -8.94 -8.42
C MET A 207 16.11 -9.55 -9.70
N ALA A 208 15.21 -8.85 -10.37
CA ALA A 208 14.68 -9.29 -11.66
C ALA A 208 15.76 -9.19 -12.75
N GLU A 209 15.67 -10.07 -13.76
CA GLU A 209 16.60 -10.05 -14.89
C GLU A 209 16.59 -8.68 -15.58
N PRO A 210 17.78 -8.10 -15.88
CA PRO A 210 17.86 -6.85 -16.60
C PRO A 210 17.23 -7.01 -17.98
N VAL A 211 16.22 -6.19 -18.27
CA VAL A 211 15.67 -6.09 -19.63
C VAL A 211 16.69 -5.32 -20.48
N PRO A 212 17.13 -5.84 -21.64
CA PRO A 212 18.04 -5.10 -22.51
C PRO A 212 17.39 -3.81 -22.99
N PHE A 213 18.19 -2.76 -23.14
CA PHE A 213 17.70 -1.46 -23.61
C PHE A 213 17.31 -1.55 -25.09
N THR A 214 16.07 -1.20 -25.42
CA THR A 214 15.53 -1.22 -26.79
C THR A 214 15.50 0.19 -27.37
N THR A 215 16.17 0.40 -28.51
CA THR A 215 16.04 1.64 -29.29
C THR A 215 14.75 1.63 -30.11
N LEU A 216 14.14 2.81 -30.29
CA LEU A 216 12.90 3.01 -31.03
C LEU A 216 13.05 4.25 -31.92
N GLY A 217 12.52 4.20 -33.14
CA GLY A 217 12.50 5.36 -34.03
C GLY A 217 13.85 5.71 -34.67
N ASP A 218 14.79 4.77 -34.78
CA ASP A 218 16.08 4.98 -35.47
C ASP A 218 15.92 5.37 -36.96
N ASP A 219 14.75 5.12 -37.54
CA ASP A 219 14.36 5.47 -38.91
C ASP A 219 13.56 6.78 -39.02
N ALA A 220 13.30 7.45 -37.90
CA ALA A 220 12.52 8.68 -37.87
C ALA A 220 13.28 9.82 -38.58
N THR A 221 12.59 10.50 -39.50
CA THR A 221 13.14 11.65 -40.23
C THR A 221 12.14 12.80 -40.27
N ARG A 222 12.65 14.04 -40.22
CA ARG A 222 11.81 15.23 -40.32
C ARG A 222 11.35 15.43 -41.76
N VAL A 223 10.06 15.25 -42.00
CA VAL A 223 9.45 15.41 -43.34
C VAL A 223 9.15 16.88 -43.69
N ALA A 224 8.95 17.74 -42.69
CA ALA A 224 8.55 19.14 -42.90
C ALA A 224 9.74 20.07 -43.20
N LYS A 225 9.76 20.63 -44.42
CA LYS A 225 10.60 21.76 -44.87
C LYS A 225 9.80 23.07 -44.82
N GLU A 226 9.47 23.52 -43.61
CA GLU A 226 8.91 24.86 -43.40
C GLU A 226 10.07 25.84 -43.21
N ASP A 227 10.03 27.00 -43.87
CA ASP A 227 11.06 28.05 -43.74
C ASP A 227 11.11 28.65 -42.32
N LYS A 228 9.99 28.55 -41.57
CA LYS A 228 9.89 29.04 -40.20
C LYS A 228 10.01 27.87 -39.21
N PRO A 229 10.84 27.99 -38.14
CA PRO A 229 10.95 26.93 -37.14
C PRO A 229 9.64 26.75 -36.36
N THR A 230 9.23 25.49 -36.16
CA THR A 230 8.10 25.12 -35.30
C THR A 230 8.58 25.06 -33.85
N LEU A 231 7.91 25.80 -32.96
CA LEU A 231 8.14 25.77 -31.52
C LEU A 231 6.90 25.20 -30.81
N MET A 232 7.09 24.15 -30.03
CA MET A 232 6.03 23.50 -29.25
C MET A 232 6.40 23.52 -27.76
N PHE A 233 5.43 23.88 -26.92
CA PHE A 233 5.52 23.75 -25.48
C PHE A 233 4.60 22.61 -25.02
N LEU A 234 5.16 21.65 -24.30
CA LEU A 234 4.39 20.59 -23.64
C LEU A 234 4.37 20.87 -22.13
N VAL A 235 3.20 21.26 -21.60
CA VAL A 235 3.01 21.49 -20.17
C VAL A 235 2.46 20.22 -19.54
N VAL A 236 3.26 19.57 -18.69
CA VAL A 236 2.83 18.41 -17.91
C VAL A 236 2.28 18.90 -16.57
N GLY A 237 0.96 18.84 -16.40
CA GLY A 237 0.29 19.24 -15.16
C GLY A 237 0.50 18.24 -14.01
N GLU A 238 0.21 18.69 -12.80
CA GLU A 238 0.29 17.88 -11.57
C GLU A 238 -1.07 17.92 -10.84
N THR A 239 -1.62 16.74 -10.51
CA THR A 239 -2.86 16.52 -9.71
C THR A 239 -4.16 17.20 -10.19
N ALA A 240 -4.14 18.06 -11.21
CA ALA A 240 -5.32 18.73 -11.77
C ALA A 240 -6.35 17.72 -12.32
N ARG A 241 -7.65 17.98 -12.08
CA ARG A 241 -8.74 17.05 -12.43
C ARG A 241 -9.76 17.73 -13.33
N GLY A 242 -10.12 17.07 -14.44
CA GLY A 242 -11.06 17.60 -15.45
C GLY A 242 -12.40 18.08 -14.90
N LYS A 243 -12.91 17.48 -13.82
CA LYS A 243 -14.16 17.89 -13.13
C LYS A 243 -14.13 19.33 -12.60
N ASN A 244 -12.95 19.88 -12.33
CA ASN A 244 -12.77 21.19 -11.70
C ASN A 244 -12.33 22.28 -12.69
N PHE A 245 -12.42 22.02 -14.00
CA PHE A 245 -12.15 22.99 -15.05
C PHE A 245 -13.46 23.67 -15.48
N SER A 246 -13.52 25.00 -15.43
CA SER A 246 -14.71 25.76 -15.85
C SER A 246 -15.01 25.60 -17.33
N MET A 247 -13.97 25.44 -18.15
CA MET A 247 -14.11 25.08 -19.58
C MET A 247 -14.81 23.73 -19.80
N ASN A 248 -14.82 22.87 -18.78
CA ASN A 248 -15.45 21.54 -18.81
C ASN A 248 -16.81 21.53 -18.07
N GLY A 249 -17.37 22.71 -17.76
CA GLY A 249 -18.66 22.86 -17.10
C GLY A 249 -18.62 22.97 -15.57
N TYR A 250 -17.46 23.22 -14.96
CA TYR A 250 -17.37 23.51 -13.53
C TYR A 250 -17.92 24.92 -13.21
N GLU A 251 -18.76 25.03 -12.17
CA GLU A 251 -19.49 26.26 -11.83
C GLU A 251 -18.59 27.45 -11.45
N LYS A 252 -17.41 27.18 -10.89
CA LYS A 252 -16.46 28.24 -10.51
C LYS A 252 -15.51 28.52 -11.66
N GLU A 253 -15.20 29.80 -11.88
CA GLU A 253 -14.27 30.27 -12.91
C GLU A 253 -12.80 29.89 -12.59
N THR A 254 -12.43 28.63 -12.84
CA THR A 254 -11.06 28.12 -12.62
C THR A 254 -10.13 28.34 -13.80
N ASN A 255 -10.66 28.72 -14.98
CA ASN A 255 -9.89 29.01 -16.20
C ASN A 255 -9.89 30.50 -16.57
N ALA A 256 -9.87 31.42 -15.61
CA ALA A 256 -10.07 32.86 -15.83
C ALA A 256 -9.08 33.53 -16.81
N PHE A 257 -7.87 32.99 -16.94
CA PHE A 257 -6.85 33.51 -17.87
C PHE A 257 -6.89 32.79 -19.22
N THR A 258 -6.96 31.46 -19.20
CA THR A 258 -6.93 30.65 -20.43
C THR A 258 -8.21 30.80 -21.24
N SER A 259 -9.34 31.16 -20.63
CA SER A 259 -10.61 31.43 -21.32
C SER A 259 -10.59 32.67 -22.21
N LYS A 260 -9.60 33.56 -22.00
CA LYS A 260 -9.43 34.80 -22.77
C LYS A 260 -8.55 34.62 -24.00
N ILE A 261 -7.91 33.46 -24.15
CA ILE A 261 -7.04 33.16 -25.28
C ILE A 261 -7.91 32.63 -26.41
N GLU A 262 -7.79 33.24 -27.58
CA GLU A 262 -8.49 32.79 -28.79
C GLU A 262 -8.02 31.38 -29.20
N ASP A 263 -8.92 30.59 -29.79
CA ASP A 263 -8.65 29.23 -30.30
C ASP A 263 -8.16 28.19 -29.27
N VAL A 264 -8.39 28.40 -27.97
CA VAL A 264 -8.13 27.36 -26.96
C VAL A 264 -9.15 26.23 -27.07
N ILE A 265 -8.63 25.01 -27.27
CA ILE A 265 -9.44 23.79 -27.31
C ILE A 265 -9.36 23.09 -25.95
N SER A 266 -10.50 22.83 -25.33
CA SER A 266 -10.60 21.99 -24.13
C SER A 266 -11.11 20.59 -24.46
N PHE A 267 -10.47 19.58 -23.90
CA PHE A 267 -10.87 18.17 -24.04
C PHE A 267 -11.57 17.69 -22.76
N ASN A 268 -12.86 17.37 -22.86
CA ASN A 268 -13.69 17.02 -21.69
C ASN A 268 -13.59 15.55 -21.29
N ASP A 269 -13.26 14.65 -22.23
CA ASP A 269 -13.17 13.21 -21.98
C ASP A 269 -11.76 12.67 -22.15
N VAL A 270 -10.88 13.07 -21.22
CA VAL A 270 -9.51 12.58 -21.12
C VAL A 270 -9.34 11.75 -19.84
N ARG A 271 -8.56 10.68 -19.94
CA ARG A 271 -8.23 9.79 -18.83
C ARG A 271 -6.72 9.63 -18.74
N SER A 272 -6.19 9.68 -17.53
CA SER A 272 -4.77 9.44 -17.28
C SER A 272 -4.40 7.96 -17.44
N CYS A 273 -3.10 7.70 -17.65
CA CYS A 273 -2.58 6.33 -17.66
C CYS A 273 -2.58 5.72 -16.25
N GLY A 274 -2.15 6.48 -15.24
CA GLY A 274 -2.19 6.10 -13.82
C GLY A 274 -2.84 7.16 -12.94
N THR A 275 -2.82 6.94 -11.64
CA THR A 275 -3.29 7.90 -10.62
C THR A 275 -2.16 8.49 -9.78
N ALA A 276 -0.92 8.17 -10.13
CA ALA A 276 0.30 8.68 -9.51
C ALA A 276 1.28 9.16 -10.58
N THR A 277 2.10 10.16 -10.25
CA THR A 277 3.10 10.76 -11.15
C THR A 277 4.15 9.73 -11.58
N ALA A 278 4.60 8.89 -10.65
CA ALA A 278 5.57 7.81 -10.88
C ALA A 278 5.12 6.76 -11.92
N VAL A 279 3.80 6.64 -12.16
CA VAL A 279 3.23 5.74 -13.17
C VAL A 279 2.82 6.51 -14.42
N SER A 280 2.18 7.66 -14.25
CA SER A 280 1.54 8.38 -15.36
C SER A 280 2.57 9.03 -16.28
N VAL A 281 3.62 9.64 -15.73
CA VAL A 281 4.63 10.34 -16.54
C VAL A 281 5.40 9.36 -17.42
N PRO A 282 6.00 8.26 -16.89
CA PRO A 282 6.68 7.30 -17.76
C PRO A 282 5.77 6.69 -18.82
N CYS A 283 4.51 6.39 -18.47
CA CYS A 283 3.54 5.86 -19.42
C CYS A 283 3.23 6.83 -20.56
N MET A 284 2.99 8.11 -20.25
CA MET A 284 2.66 9.14 -21.26
C MET A 284 3.77 9.35 -22.29
N PHE A 285 5.03 9.15 -21.90
CA PHE A 285 6.19 9.31 -22.78
C PHE A 285 6.70 7.98 -23.36
N SER A 286 6.05 6.86 -23.04
CA SER A 286 6.34 5.56 -23.62
C SER A 286 5.53 5.32 -24.90
N ASN A 287 5.93 4.31 -25.68
CA ASN A 287 5.15 3.83 -26.82
C ASN A 287 4.02 2.86 -26.43
N MET A 288 3.78 2.65 -25.13
CA MET A 288 2.82 1.67 -24.62
C MET A 288 1.49 2.33 -24.27
N GLY A 289 0.39 1.65 -24.63
CA GLY A 289 -0.94 2.03 -24.16
C GLY A 289 -1.15 1.66 -22.69
N ARG A 290 -2.10 2.33 -22.02
CA ARG A 290 -2.39 2.14 -20.59
C ARG A 290 -2.53 0.68 -20.14
N LYS A 291 -3.17 -0.17 -20.94
CA LYS A 291 -3.42 -1.59 -20.58
C LYS A 291 -2.18 -2.47 -20.66
N GLU A 292 -1.19 -2.05 -21.43
CA GLU A 292 0.03 -2.80 -21.75
C GLU A 292 1.27 -2.18 -21.12
N PHE A 293 1.09 -1.08 -20.38
CA PHE A 293 2.18 -0.37 -19.75
C PHE A 293 2.89 -1.26 -18.74
N ASP A 294 4.19 -1.42 -18.96
CA ASP A 294 5.12 -2.08 -18.06
C ASP A 294 6.25 -1.11 -17.71
N ASP A 295 6.37 -0.76 -16.42
CA ASP A 295 7.34 0.22 -15.93
C ASP A 295 8.79 -0.23 -16.19
N ASN A 296 9.07 -1.53 -16.07
CA ASN A 296 10.41 -2.06 -16.33
C ASN A 296 10.76 -1.95 -17.82
N ARG A 297 9.83 -2.26 -18.72
CA ARG A 297 10.03 -2.10 -20.16
C ARG A 297 10.18 -0.62 -20.54
N ALA A 298 9.36 0.26 -19.97
CA ALA A 298 9.39 1.70 -20.27
C ALA A 298 10.72 2.34 -19.88
N ARG A 299 11.30 1.92 -18.75
CA ARG A 299 12.63 2.38 -18.31
C ARG A 299 13.78 1.85 -19.16
N ASN A 300 13.57 0.73 -19.85
CA ASN A 300 14.55 0.07 -20.71
C ASN A 300 14.19 0.20 -22.20
N SER A 301 13.47 1.25 -22.59
CA SER A 301 13.25 1.59 -23.98
C SER A 301 13.42 3.09 -24.19
N GLU A 302 13.61 3.49 -25.44
CA GLU A 302 13.48 4.90 -25.79
C GLU A 302 12.04 5.37 -25.60
N GLY A 303 11.91 6.67 -25.35
CA GLY A 303 10.64 7.33 -25.17
C GLY A 303 10.56 8.55 -26.08
N LEU A 304 9.36 9.12 -26.16
CA LEU A 304 9.01 10.18 -27.10
C LEU A 304 10.02 11.36 -27.14
N LEU A 305 10.51 11.78 -25.98
CA LEU A 305 11.44 12.92 -25.89
C LEU A 305 12.80 12.66 -26.53
N ARG A 306 13.21 11.40 -26.68
CA ARG A 306 14.48 11.04 -27.31
C ARG A 306 14.37 11.02 -28.82
N GLU A 307 13.22 10.61 -29.35
CA GLU A 307 12.92 10.60 -30.80
C GLU A 307 12.80 12.02 -31.39
N PHE A 308 12.46 13.01 -30.57
CA PHE A 308 12.40 14.42 -31.01
C PHE A 308 13.76 15.15 -31.05
N ARG A 309 14.85 14.48 -30.65
CA ARG A 309 16.19 15.08 -30.64
C ARG A 309 16.90 14.86 -31.97
#